data_AF-A0A1X7KS59-F1
#
_entry.id   AF-A0A1X7KS59-F1
#
_cell.length_a   1.000
_cell.length_b   1.000
_cell.length_c   1.000
_cell.angle_alpha   90.00
_cell.angle_beta   90.00
_cell.angle_gamma   90.00
#
_symmetry.space_group_name_H-M   'P 1'
#
loop_
_entity.id
_entity.type
_entity.pdbx_description
1 polymer ?
#
loop_
_entity_poly.entity_id
_entity_poly.type
_entity_poly.pdbx_seq_one_letter_code
_entity_poly.pdbx_strand_id
1 'polypeptide(L)'
;AELEVRVSDLTSSLEITQQQLESLEEELKSVREEAAQDASVDFFRELNAPTWGGLLDQLYASEGRIAKLRSEGAIPQELESTATTVRMVVRFLKKSGLKEIVPVGTKLTLSLNDIDGYIYEGSQFGDGEAKDVLVQSPGWSYRGEVVSRPLVKEA
;
A
#
# COMPACT_ATOMS: atom_id res chain seq x y z
N ALA A 1 -48.04 40.73 3.81
CA ALA A 1 -47.69 40.69 2.38
C ALA A 1 -46.19 40.89 2.16
N GLU A 2 -45.67 42.12 2.07
CA GLU A 2 -44.25 42.36 1.68
C GLU A 2 -43.23 41.81 2.69
N LEU A 3 -43.51 41.92 3.99
CA LEU A 3 -42.67 41.34 5.04
C LEU A 3 -42.69 39.81 5.04
N GLU A 4 -43.83 39.19 4.72
CA GLU A 4 -43.96 37.72 4.67
C GLU A 4 -43.20 37.14 3.47
N VAL A 5 -43.25 37.81 2.32
CA VAL A 5 -42.45 37.46 1.14
C VAL A 5 -40.96 37.56 1.47
N ARG A 6 -40.53 38.65 2.11
CA ARG A 6 -39.13 38.83 2.52
C ARG A 6 -38.66 37.75 3.50
N VAL A 7 -39.50 37.37 4.46
CA VAL A 7 -39.20 36.30 5.42
C VAL A 7 -39.08 34.96 4.68
N SER A 8 -40.02 34.65 3.77
CA SER A 8 -39.98 33.44 2.95
C SER A 8 -38.71 33.34 2.10
N ASP A 9 -38.30 34.44 1.45
CA ASP A 9 -37.09 34.48 0.63
C ASP A 9 -35.82 34.29 1.46
N LEU A 10 -35.78 34.91 2.64
CA LEU A 10 -34.66 34.77 3.58
C LEU A 10 -34.57 33.35 4.14
N THR A 11 -35.70 32.73 4.49
CA THR A 11 -35.74 31.33 4.94
C THR A 11 -35.26 30.39 3.84
N SER A 12 -35.73 30.58 2.61
CA SER A 12 -35.31 29.76 1.46
C SER A 12 -33.80 29.91 1.19
N SER A 13 -33.28 31.14 1.27
CA SER A 13 -31.85 31.41 1.10
C SER A 13 -31.02 30.79 2.22
N LEU A 14 -31.52 30.80 3.46
CA LEU A 14 -30.87 30.18 4.60
C LEU A 14 -30.81 28.65 4.44
N GLU A 15 -31.91 28.02 4.03
CA GLU A 15 -31.97 26.57 3.78
C GLU A 15 -30.98 26.14 2.68
N ILE A 16 -30.92 26.89 1.57
CA ILE A 16 -29.95 26.64 0.50
C ILE A 16 -28.52 26.78 1.02
N THR A 17 -28.24 27.82 1.79
CA THR A 17 -26.90 28.06 2.36
C THR A 17 -26.51 26.94 3.34
N GLN A 18 -27.46 26.42 4.12
CA GLN A 18 -27.23 25.30 5.03
C GLN A 18 -26.89 24.01 4.28
N GLN A 19 -27.66 23.68 3.24
CA GLN A 19 -27.37 22.52 2.38
C GLN A 19 -26.00 22.62 1.71
N GLN A 20 -25.62 23.82 1.24
CA GLN A 20 -24.29 24.05 0.67
C GLN A 20 -23.19 23.89 1.71
N LEU A 21 -23.41 24.34 2.95
CA LEU A 21 -22.45 24.16 4.04
C LEU A 21 -22.26 22.68 4.37
N GLU A 22 -23.34 21.91 4.48
CA GLU A 22 -23.29 20.46 4.73
C GLU A 22 -22.51 19.74 3.63
N SER A 23 -22.80 20.05 2.35
CA SER A 23 -22.06 19.49 1.21
C SER A 23 -20.56 19.81 1.28
N LEU A 24 -20.20 21.06 1.60
CA LEU A 24 -18.81 21.48 1.73
C LEU A 24 -18.10 20.80 2.91
N GLU A 25 -18.80 20.56 4.02
CA GLU A 25 -18.25 19.83 5.17
C GLU A 25 -17.95 18.37 4.82
N GLU A 26 -18.84 17.71 4.05
CA GLU A 26 -18.63 16.35 3.55
C GLU A 26 -17.46 16.28 2.56
N GLU A 27 -17.39 17.20 1.60
CA GLU A 27 -16.28 17.30 0.66
C GLU A 27 -14.95 17.54 1.39
N LEU A 28 -14.92 18.47 2.35
CA LEU A 28 -13.74 18.77 3.14
C LEU A 28 -13.26 17.54 3.93
N LYS A 29 -14.20 16.75 4.47
CA LYS A 29 -13.87 15.50 5.15
C LYS A 29 -13.25 14.50 4.19
N SER A 30 -13.83 14.30 3.01
CA SER A 30 -13.29 13.41 1.97
C SER A 30 -11.87 13.81 1.57
N VAL A 31 -11.65 15.10 1.28
CA VAL A 31 -10.33 15.63 0.90
C VAL A 31 -9.29 15.41 2.00
N ARG A 32 -9.67 15.55 3.27
CA ARG A 32 -8.76 15.29 4.40
C ARG A 32 -8.41 13.81 4.53
N GLU A 33 -9.37 12.92 4.33
CA GLU A 33 -9.15 11.47 4.37
C GLU A 33 -8.23 11.01 3.23
N GLU A 34 -8.45 11.53 2.02
CA GLU A 34 -7.61 11.28 0.85
C GLU A 34 -6.18 11.80 1.05
N ALA A 35 -6.03 13.06 1.49
CA ALA A 35 -4.70 13.63 1.76
C ALA A 35 -3.93 12.86 2.84
N ALA A 36 -4.61 12.35 3.87
CA ALA A 36 -3.98 11.52 4.90
C ALA A 36 -3.56 10.15 4.36
N GLN A 37 -4.34 9.58 3.43
CA GLN A 37 -4.00 8.35 2.73
C GLN A 37 -2.78 8.55 1.82
N ASP A 38 -2.77 9.60 1.00
CA ASP A 38 -1.67 9.92 0.09
C ASP A 38 -0.36 10.12 0.85
N ALA A 39 -0.38 10.90 1.94
CA ALA A 39 0.79 11.09 2.79
C ALA A 39 1.31 9.76 3.37
N SER A 40 0.43 8.82 3.70
CA SER A 40 0.82 7.49 4.18
C SER A 40 1.43 6.64 3.05
N VAL A 41 0.85 6.68 1.86
CA VAL A 41 1.36 5.97 0.68
C VAL A 41 2.75 6.48 0.32
N ASP A 42 2.94 7.80 0.29
CA ASP A 42 4.22 8.43 0.00
C ASP A 42 5.27 8.10 1.05
N PHE A 43 4.88 8.06 2.34
CA PHE A 43 5.76 7.57 3.39
C PHE A 43 6.23 6.13 3.13
N PHE A 44 5.33 5.21 2.75
CA PHE A 44 5.72 3.83 2.45
C PHE A 44 6.54 3.70 1.16
N ARG A 45 6.29 4.54 0.16
CA ARG A 45 7.10 4.61 -1.06
C ARG A 45 8.52 5.02 -0.73
N GLU A 46 8.69 6.07 0.07
CA GLU A 46 10.00 6.50 0.54
C GLU A 46 10.65 5.41 1.40
N LEU A 47 9.90 4.78 2.31
CA LEU A 47 10.41 3.70 3.16
C LEU A 47 10.95 2.51 2.35
N ASN A 48 10.32 2.17 1.22
CA ASN A 48 10.80 1.12 0.33
C ASN A 48 11.71 1.61 -0.80
N ALA A 49 12.07 2.89 -0.82
CA ALA A 49 12.91 3.43 -1.86
C ALA A 49 14.30 2.76 -1.86
N PRO A 50 14.95 2.63 -3.02
CA PRO A 50 16.30 2.10 -3.12
C PRO A 50 17.34 2.88 -2.29
N THR A 51 17.10 4.17 -2.04
CA THR A 51 17.92 5.04 -1.19
C THR A 51 18.10 4.50 0.23
N TRP A 52 17.07 3.83 0.75
CA TRP A 52 17.07 3.19 2.07
C TRP A 52 17.25 1.66 1.98
N GLY A 53 17.57 1.14 0.80
CA GLY A 53 17.82 -0.28 0.56
C GLY A 53 16.57 -1.15 0.56
N GLY A 54 15.38 -0.59 0.30
CA GLY A 54 14.13 -1.35 0.30
C GLY A 54 13.75 -1.86 1.69
N LEU A 55 13.57 -0.94 2.65
CA LEU A 55 13.47 -1.30 4.06
C LEU A 55 12.27 -2.22 4.36
N LEU A 56 11.13 -2.04 3.66
CA LEU A 56 9.97 -2.92 3.81
C LEU A 56 10.31 -4.35 3.40
N ASP A 57 10.97 -4.51 2.24
CA ASP A 57 11.43 -5.82 1.76
C ASP A 57 12.39 -6.47 2.76
N GLN A 58 13.34 -5.69 3.30
CA GLN A 58 14.33 -6.21 4.26
C GLN A 58 13.71 -6.60 5.61
N LEU A 59 12.78 -5.80 6.13
CA LEU A 59 12.05 -6.12 7.36
C LEU A 59 11.27 -7.43 7.19
N TYR A 60 10.60 -7.60 6.05
CA TYR A 60 9.81 -8.78 5.78
C TYR A 60 10.66 -10.03 5.56
N ALA A 61 11.71 -9.93 4.74
CA ALA A 61 12.67 -11.01 4.55
C ALA A 61 13.34 -11.42 5.87
N SER A 62 13.65 -10.45 6.73
CA SER A 62 14.23 -10.71 8.05
C SER A 62 13.25 -11.41 8.98
N GLU A 63 11.97 -11.03 8.98
CA GLU A 63 10.93 -11.71 9.75
C GLU A 63 10.77 -13.17 9.32
N GLY A 64 10.75 -13.45 8.01
CA GLY A 64 10.71 -14.80 7.47
C GLY A 64 11.95 -15.64 7.85
N ARG A 65 13.16 -15.04 7.78
CA ARG A 65 14.40 -15.70 8.23
C ARG A 65 14.38 -15.99 9.73
N ILE A 66 13.92 -15.05 10.54
CA ILE A 66 13.76 -15.22 11.99
C ILE A 66 12.77 -16.35 12.29
N ALA A 67 11.64 -16.41 11.58
CA ALA A 67 10.65 -17.47 11.75
C ALA A 67 11.22 -18.85 11.41
N LYS A 68 11.97 -18.94 10.30
CA LYS A 68 12.68 -20.16 9.90
C LYS A 68 13.71 -20.58 10.94
N LEU A 69 14.57 -19.67 11.39
CA LEU A 69 15.58 -19.95 12.42
C LEU A 69 14.96 -20.49 13.71
N ARG A 70 13.82 -19.93 14.15
CA ARG A 70 13.10 -20.45 15.32
C ARG A 70 12.54 -21.86 15.12
N SER A 71 12.19 -22.23 13.90
CA SER A 71 11.69 -23.58 13.59
C SER A 71 12.82 -24.61 13.53
N GLU A 72 14.03 -24.18 13.17
CA GLU A 72 15.22 -25.04 13.04
C GLU A 72 16.04 -25.11 14.35
N GLY A 73 15.84 -24.18 15.29
CA GLY A 73 16.52 -24.15 16.59
C GLY A 73 16.20 -22.90 17.42
N ALA A 74 16.94 -22.69 18.51
CA ALA A 74 16.81 -21.48 19.32
C ALA A 74 17.62 -20.32 18.72
N ILE A 75 17.04 -19.12 18.70
CA ILE A 75 17.79 -17.89 18.39
C ILE A 75 18.69 -17.58 19.59
N PRO A 76 19.96 -17.17 19.37
CA PRO A 76 20.83 -16.72 20.46
C PRO A 76 20.13 -15.65 21.33
N GLN A 77 20.27 -15.76 22.65
CA GLN A 77 19.55 -14.90 23.60
C GLN A 77 19.82 -13.40 23.35
N GLU A 78 21.03 -13.08 22.90
CA GLU A 78 21.49 -11.73 22.54
C GLU A 78 20.72 -11.15 21.36
N LEU A 79 20.14 -11.99 20.51
CA LEU A 79 19.39 -11.60 19.31
C LEU A 79 17.87 -11.72 19.49
N GLU A 80 17.38 -12.25 20.62
CA GLU A 80 15.94 -12.43 20.86
C GLU A 80 15.17 -11.11 20.89
N SER A 81 15.76 -10.06 21.47
CA SER A 81 15.15 -8.72 21.51
C SER A 81 15.01 -8.12 20.11
N THR A 82 16.06 -8.22 19.28
CA THR A 82 16.06 -7.79 17.88
C THR A 82 15.06 -8.59 17.06
N ALA A 83 15.07 -9.91 17.19
CA ALA A 83 14.14 -10.80 16.48
C ALA A 83 12.68 -10.50 16.82
N THR A 84 12.41 -10.22 18.10
CA THR A 84 11.08 -9.82 18.57
C THR A 84 10.70 -8.44 18.02
N THR A 85 11.65 -7.49 17.99
CA THR A 85 11.42 -6.13 17.47
C THR A 85 11.04 -6.14 15.99
N VAL A 86 11.80 -6.86 15.15
CA VAL A 86 11.51 -7.01 13.71
C VAL A 86 10.09 -7.56 13.51
N ARG A 87 9.71 -8.59 14.27
CA ARG A 87 8.37 -9.17 14.19
C ARG A 87 7.27 -8.20 14.62
N MET A 88 7.50 -7.43 15.69
CA MET A 88 6.55 -6.41 16.14
C MET A 88 6.35 -5.32 15.09
N VAL A 89 7.43 -4.85 14.46
CA VAL A 89 7.36 -3.87 13.37
C VAL A 89 6.59 -4.42 12.18
N VAL A 90 6.92 -5.62 11.70
CA VAL A 90 6.19 -6.25 10.57
C VAL A 90 4.72 -6.45 10.90
N ARG A 91 4.38 -6.91 12.12
CA ARG A 91 2.99 -7.05 12.56
C ARG A 91 2.27 -5.70 12.60
N PHE A 92 2.93 -4.65 13.07
CA PHE A 92 2.39 -3.30 13.08
C PHE A 92 2.08 -2.81 11.67
N LEU A 93 3.03 -2.96 10.73
CA LEU A 93 2.84 -2.60 9.32
C LEU A 93 1.68 -3.37 8.67
N LYS A 94 1.59 -4.68 8.91
CA LYS A 94 0.44 -5.47 8.42
C LYS A 94 -0.89 -4.98 9.01
N LYS A 95 -0.90 -4.62 10.29
CA LYS A 95 -2.10 -4.12 10.98
C LYS A 95 -2.50 -2.70 10.54
N SER A 96 -1.56 -1.87 10.09
CA SER A 96 -1.87 -0.52 9.59
C SER A 96 -2.58 -0.55 8.23
N GLY A 97 -2.49 -1.67 7.50
CA GLY A 97 -3.14 -1.87 6.20
C GLY A 97 -2.17 -2.15 5.06
N LEU A 98 -0.87 -2.27 5.35
CA LEU A 98 0.13 -2.65 4.37
C LEU A 98 0.00 -4.15 4.05
N LYS A 99 -0.04 -4.49 2.76
CA LYS A 99 -0.19 -5.86 2.26
C LYS A 99 0.77 -6.13 1.12
N GLU A 100 1.29 -7.36 1.08
CA GLU A 100 2.00 -7.89 -0.09
C GLU A 100 1.02 -7.99 -1.27
N ILE A 101 1.49 -7.66 -2.46
CA ILE A 101 0.70 -7.86 -3.68
C ILE A 101 0.80 -9.32 -4.11
N VAL A 102 2.02 -9.86 -4.21
CA VAL A 102 2.26 -11.27 -4.52
C VAL A 102 3.36 -11.83 -3.60
N PRO A 103 3.21 -13.00 -2.97
CA PRO A 103 4.27 -13.57 -2.15
C PRO A 103 5.55 -13.89 -2.93
N VAL A 104 6.71 -13.69 -2.30
CA VAL A 104 8.02 -14.07 -2.86
C VAL A 104 8.09 -15.58 -3.10
N GLY A 105 8.70 -15.98 -4.22
CA GLY A 105 8.81 -17.37 -4.64
C GLY A 105 7.58 -17.92 -5.37
N THR A 106 6.52 -17.12 -5.52
CA THR A 106 5.37 -17.49 -6.37
C THR A 106 5.83 -17.58 -7.83
N LYS A 107 5.45 -18.66 -8.51
CA LYS A 107 5.62 -18.80 -9.96
C LYS A 107 4.39 -18.27 -10.66
N LEU A 108 4.59 -17.41 -11.65
CA LEU A 108 3.52 -16.82 -12.46
C LEU A 108 3.84 -17.03 -13.93
N THR A 109 2.81 -17.03 -14.76
CA THR A 109 2.94 -16.96 -16.22
C THR A 109 2.37 -15.60 -16.64
N LEU A 110 3.20 -14.71 -17.16
CA LEU A 110 2.82 -13.34 -17.52
C LEU A 110 2.86 -13.16 -19.03
N SER A 111 1.87 -12.46 -19.58
CA SER A 111 1.90 -11.92 -20.94
C SER A 111 2.40 -10.47 -20.94
N LEU A 112 2.58 -9.90 -22.14
CA LEU A 112 2.92 -8.48 -22.29
C LEU A 112 1.88 -7.54 -21.63
N ASN A 113 0.60 -7.92 -21.60
CA ASN A 113 -0.46 -7.11 -20.98
C ASN A 113 -0.40 -7.14 -19.44
N ASP A 114 0.15 -8.21 -18.86
CA ASP A 114 0.21 -8.35 -17.41
C ASP A 114 1.40 -7.59 -16.81
N ILE A 115 2.41 -7.27 -17.63
CA ILE A 115 3.71 -6.76 -17.18
C ILE A 115 3.65 -5.36 -16.55
N ASP A 116 2.64 -4.55 -16.88
CA ASP A 116 2.50 -3.17 -16.40
C ASP A 116 2.43 -3.09 -14.86
N GLY A 117 1.87 -4.13 -14.25
CA GLY A 117 1.76 -4.27 -12.80
C GLY A 117 3.07 -4.70 -12.10
N TYR A 118 4.11 -5.06 -12.85
CA TYR A 118 5.34 -5.66 -12.33
C TYR A 118 6.59 -4.90 -12.77
N ILE A 119 7.68 -5.13 -12.05
CA ILE A 119 9.03 -4.84 -12.53
C ILE A 119 9.58 -6.17 -13.06
N TYR A 120 9.81 -6.26 -14.37
CA TYR A 120 10.23 -7.49 -15.02
C TYR A 120 11.73 -7.49 -15.33
N GLU A 121 12.41 -8.55 -14.94
CA GLU A 121 13.81 -8.83 -15.28
C GLU A 121 13.89 -10.08 -16.16
N GLY A 122 14.17 -9.88 -17.45
CA GLY A 122 14.30 -10.99 -18.40
C GLY A 122 14.43 -10.51 -19.84
N SER A 123 14.24 -11.44 -20.76
CA SER A 123 14.27 -11.20 -22.20
C SER A 123 12.95 -10.54 -22.68
N GLN A 124 13.01 -9.77 -23.78
CA GLN A 124 11.84 -9.09 -24.36
C GLN A 124 10.74 -10.09 -24.76
N PHE A 125 9.48 -9.69 -24.59
CA PHE A 125 8.32 -10.47 -25.04
C PHE A 125 8.17 -10.42 -26.56
N GLY A 126 7.91 -11.58 -27.16
CA GLY A 126 7.42 -11.72 -28.52
C GLY A 126 5.90 -11.52 -28.62
N ASP A 127 5.39 -11.53 -29.85
CA ASP A 127 3.96 -11.37 -30.11
C ASP A 127 3.16 -12.58 -29.59
N GLY A 128 2.15 -12.30 -28.75
CA GLY A 128 1.34 -13.33 -28.09
C GLY A 128 2.08 -14.25 -27.11
N GLU A 129 3.35 -13.92 -26.78
CA GLU A 129 4.16 -14.73 -25.89
C GLU A 129 3.74 -14.56 -24.42
N ALA A 130 3.76 -15.65 -23.67
CA ALA A 130 3.68 -15.65 -22.21
C ALA A 130 4.94 -16.31 -21.64
N LYS A 131 5.46 -15.74 -20.55
CA LYS A 131 6.71 -16.18 -19.93
C LYS A 131 6.48 -16.60 -18.49
N ASP A 132 7.13 -17.68 -18.12
CA ASP A 132 7.18 -18.12 -16.73
C ASP A 132 8.18 -17.28 -15.96
N VAL A 133 7.72 -16.74 -14.83
CA VAL A 133 8.50 -15.85 -13.97
C VAL A 133 8.39 -16.27 -12.52
N LEU A 134 9.39 -15.90 -11.74
CA LEU A 134 9.46 -16.09 -10.30
C LEU A 134 9.48 -14.74 -9.60
N VAL A 135 8.59 -14.56 -8.62
CA VAL A 135 8.53 -13.34 -7.79
C VAL A 135 9.76 -13.27 -6.88
N GLN A 136 10.58 -12.23 -7.05
CA GLN A 136 11.77 -11.93 -6.26
C GLN A 136 11.50 -10.96 -5.11
N SER A 137 10.64 -9.96 -5.33
CA SER A 137 10.16 -9.01 -4.32
C SER A 137 8.64 -8.93 -4.38
N PRO A 138 7.94 -8.87 -3.23
CA PRO A 138 6.50 -9.09 -3.21
C PRO A 138 5.67 -7.94 -3.78
N GLY A 139 6.26 -6.73 -3.85
CA GLY A 139 5.51 -5.50 -4.02
C GLY A 139 4.59 -5.22 -2.83
N TRP A 140 4.20 -3.96 -2.67
CA TRP A 140 3.42 -3.52 -1.52
C TRP A 140 2.23 -2.69 -1.95
N SER A 141 1.10 -2.90 -1.27
CA SER A 141 -0.08 -2.05 -1.35
C SER A 141 -0.48 -1.55 0.03
N TYR A 142 -1.05 -0.36 0.09
CA TYR A 142 -1.59 0.23 1.31
C TYR A 142 -3.01 0.71 1.03
N ARG A 143 -4.00 0.07 1.69
CA ARG A 143 -5.43 0.40 1.56
C ARG A 143 -5.97 0.45 0.11
N GLY A 144 -5.38 -0.32 -0.80
CA GLY A 144 -5.77 -0.39 -2.22
C GLY A 144 -4.81 0.33 -3.16
N GLU A 145 -3.98 1.23 -2.64
CA GLU A 145 -2.98 1.97 -3.42
C GLU A 145 -1.67 1.21 -3.54
N VAL A 146 -1.05 1.25 -4.72
CA VAL A 146 0.24 0.62 -4.97
C VAL A 146 1.36 1.49 -4.39
N VAL A 147 2.08 0.91 -3.42
CA VAL A 147 3.29 1.47 -2.82
C VAL A 147 4.51 1.08 -3.66
N SER A 148 4.62 -0.19 -4.06
CA SER A 148 5.69 -0.64 -4.95
C SER A 148 5.24 -1.85 -5.75
N ARG A 149 5.70 -1.93 -6.99
CA ARG A 149 5.39 -3.06 -7.87
C ARG A 149 6.23 -4.28 -7.51
N PRO A 150 5.70 -5.51 -7.61
CA PRO A 150 6.48 -6.71 -7.38
C PRO A 150 7.58 -6.86 -8.43
N LEU A 151 8.74 -7.34 -8.01
CA LEU A 151 9.83 -7.70 -8.91
C LEU A 151 9.67 -9.16 -9.31
N VAL A 152 9.62 -9.43 -10.61
CA VAL A 152 9.54 -10.78 -11.18
C VAL A 152 10.71 -11.00 -12.12
N LYS A 153 11.26 -12.21 -12.09
CA LYS A 153 12.38 -12.61 -12.94
C LYS A 153 12.01 -13.82 -13.78
N GLU A 154 12.34 -13.79 -15.07
CA GLU A 154 12.18 -14.93 -15.96
C GLU A 154 12.84 -16.19 -15.37
N ALA A 155 12.09 -17.29 -15.35
CA ALA A 155 12.45 -18.53 -14.66
C ALA A 155 13.51 -19.37 -15.38
#